data_AF-A0A968J0E8-F1
#
_entry.id   AF-A0A968J0E8-F1
#
_cell.length_a   1.000
_cell.length_b   1.000
_cell.length_c   1.000
_cell.angle_alpha   90.00
_cell.angle_beta   90.00
_cell.angle_gamma   90.00
#
_symmetry.space_group_name_H-M   'P 1'
#
loop_
_entity.id
_entity.type
_entity.pdbx_description
1 polymer ?
#
loop_
_entity_poly.entity_id
_entity_poly.type
_entity_poly.pdbx_seq_one_letter_code
_entity_poly.pdbx_strand_id
1 'polypeptide(L)'
;MCPICWGASVWLALTPVELPEEVLRTEIHVDGRSPVDGRLLSAGEYAALQEFLADDSRLGEWVVNPELRHLVELLRVRRTLRQVIPFLP
;
A
#
# COMPACT_ATOMS: atom_id res chain seq x y z
N MET A 1 12.29 9.26 -57.26
CA MET A 1 11.14 10.18 -57.27
C MET A 1 9.87 9.33 -57.41
N CYS A 2 9.31 8.88 -56.28
CA CYS A 2 7.99 8.24 -56.21
C CYS A 2 7.22 9.02 -55.14
N PRO A 3 6.08 9.65 -55.48
CA PRO A 3 5.22 10.29 -54.49
C PRO A 3 4.35 9.20 -53.85
N ILE A 4 3.71 9.51 -52.72
CA ILE A 4 2.82 8.63 -51.92
C ILE A 4 3.56 7.78 -50.85
N CYS A 5 4.23 8.46 -49.90
CA CYS A 5 4.63 7.91 -48.60
C CYS A 5 4.08 8.81 -47.47
N TRP A 6 2.77 8.93 -47.33
CA TRP A 6 2.15 9.54 -46.15
C TRP A 6 0.89 8.76 -45.80
N GLY A 7 0.95 7.98 -44.71
CA GLY A 7 -0.25 7.37 -44.14
C GLY A 7 -0.08 6.01 -43.44
N ALA A 8 1.04 5.31 -43.62
CA ALA A 8 1.18 3.95 -43.09
C ALA A 8 1.74 3.84 -41.66
N SER A 9 2.24 4.92 -41.06
CA SER A 9 3.01 4.83 -39.81
C SER A 9 2.18 4.98 -38.53
N VAL A 10 0.90 5.35 -38.61
CA VAL A 10 0.07 5.60 -37.41
C VAL A 10 -0.75 4.37 -37.00
N TRP A 11 -1.07 3.47 -37.93
CA TRP A 11 -1.94 2.32 -37.66
C TRP A 11 -1.28 1.20 -36.86
N LEU A 12 0.06 1.08 -36.87
CA LEU A 12 0.77 0.02 -36.15
C LEU A 12 1.01 0.32 -34.67
N ALA A 13 0.69 1.54 -34.19
CA ALA A 13 0.92 1.93 -32.80
C ALA A 13 -0.30 1.72 -31.88
N LEU A 14 -1.45 1.30 -32.42
CA LEU A 14 -2.71 1.14 -31.67
C LEU A 14 -3.09 -0.31 -31.38
N THR A 15 -2.33 -1.31 -31.83
CA THR A 15 -2.56 -2.68 -31.34
C THR A 15 -2.01 -2.72 -29.92
N PRO A 16 -2.86 -2.80 -28.87
CA PRO A 16 -2.35 -3.07 -27.54
C PRO A 16 -1.55 -4.38 -27.67
N VAL A 17 -0.36 -4.42 -27.06
CA VAL A 17 0.25 -5.71 -26.73
C VAL A 17 -0.81 -6.42 -25.92
N GLU A 18 -1.51 -7.36 -26.55
CA GLU A 18 -2.54 -8.19 -25.94
C GLU A 18 -1.84 -8.97 -24.82
N LEU A 19 -1.85 -8.39 -23.62
CA LEU A 19 -1.42 -9.07 -22.42
C LEU A 19 -2.41 -10.23 -22.28
N PRO A 20 -1.94 -11.49 -22.34
CA PRO A 20 -2.84 -12.64 -22.43
C PRO A 20 -3.85 -12.60 -21.28
N GLU A 21 -5.14 -12.88 -21.56
CA GLU A 21 -6.20 -12.78 -20.56
C GLU A 21 -5.95 -13.70 -19.34
N GLU A 22 -5.13 -14.72 -19.49
CA GLU A 22 -4.66 -15.57 -18.40
C GLU A 22 -3.83 -14.79 -17.36
N VAL A 23 -3.02 -13.81 -17.78
CA VAL A 23 -2.25 -12.92 -16.87
C VAL A 23 -3.20 -12.03 -16.09
N LEU A 24 -4.20 -11.43 -16.74
CA LEU A 24 -5.22 -10.59 -16.08
C LEU A 24 -6.12 -11.39 -15.12
N ARG A 25 -6.36 -12.68 -15.41
CA ARG A 25 -7.02 -13.60 -14.46
C ARG A 25 -6.12 -14.02 -13.30
N THR A 26 -4.80 -13.90 -13.44
CA THR A 26 -3.85 -14.12 -12.33
C THR A 26 -3.56 -12.84 -11.55
N GLU A 27 -3.93 -11.66 -12.06
CA GLU A 27 -3.93 -10.40 -11.32
C GLU A 27 -5.09 -10.34 -10.33
N ILE A 28 -4.99 -11.18 -9.30
CA ILE A 28 -5.87 -11.10 -8.14
C ILE A 28 -5.54 -9.78 -7.45
N HIS A 29 -6.38 -8.77 -7.68
CA HIS A 29 -6.32 -7.53 -6.94
C HIS A 29 -6.81 -7.82 -5.53
N VAL A 30 -5.93 -7.69 -4.55
CA VAL A 30 -6.30 -7.86 -3.14
C VAL A 30 -6.89 -6.52 -2.69
N ASP A 31 -7.90 -6.54 -1.82
CA ASP A 31 -8.46 -5.32 -1.23
C ASP A 31 -7.46 -4.54 -0.33
N GLY A 32 -6.22 -5.02 -0.25
CA GLY A 32 -5.11 -4.40 0.47
C GLY A 32 -4.70 -3.07 -0.18
N ARG A 33 -4.46 -2.06 0.66
CA ARG A 33 -3.96 -0.75 0.24
C ARG A 33 -2.53 -0.54 0.70
N SER A 34 -1.76 0.19 -0.10
CA SER A 34 -0.44 0.67 0.31
C SER A 34 -0.54 1.51 1.59
N PRO A 35 0.24 1.21 2.63
CA PRO A 35 0.25 1.99 3.87
C PRO A 35 0.70 3.45 3.68
N VAL A 36 1.48 3.73 2.62
CA VAL A 36 2.05 5.05 2.34
C VAL A 36 1.17 5.86 1.41
N ASP A 37 0.74 5.25 0.29
CA ASP A 37 0.06 5.96 -0.80
C ASP A 37 -1.45 5.65 -0.92
N GLY A 38 -1.96 4.66 -0.18
CA GLY A 38 -3.37 4.26 -0.20
C GLY A 38 -3.86 3.62 -1.51
N ARG A 39 -2.96 3.38 -2.47
CA ARG A 39 -3.24 2.70 -3.74
C ARG A 39 -3.57 1.23 -3.53
N LEU A 40 -4.40 0.66 -4.41
CA LEU A 40 -4.69 -0.78 -4.41
C LEU A 40 -3.44 -1.57 -4.73
N LEU A 41 -3.22 -2.68 -4.03
CA LEU A 41 -2.08 -3.56 -4.20
C LEU A 41 -2.46 -4.79 -5.01
N SER A 42 -1.56 -5.23 -5.89
CA SER A 42 -1.66 -6.55 -6.51
C SER A 42 -1.34 -7.67 -5.51
N ALA A 43 -1.85 -8.89 -5.70
CA ALA A 43 -1.55 -10.03 -4.82
C ALA A 43 -0.06 -10.28 -4.61
N GLY A 44 0.77 -10.11 -5.64
CA GLY A 44 2.23 -10.27 -5.51
C GLY A 44 2.88 -9.19 -4.65
N GLU A 45 2.48 -7.93 -4.84
CA GLU A 45 2.95 -6.79 -4.03
C GLU A 45 2.46 -6.90 -2.59
N TYR A 46 1.24 -7.37 -2.39
CA TYR A 46 0.67 -7.62 -1.08
C TYR A 46 1.41 -8.75 -0.35
N ALA A 47 1.73 -9.85 -1.03
CA ALA A 47 2.51 -10.94 -0.45
C ALA A 47 3.93 -10.48 -0.06
N ALA A 48 4.61 -9.73 -0.93
CA ALA A 48 5.93 -9.17 -0.63
C ALA A 48 5.88 -8.15 0.53
N LEU A 49 4.83 -7.33 0.59
CA LEU A 49 4.61 -6.42 1.71
C LEU A 49 4.36 -7.20 3.00
N GLN A 50 3.57 -8.28 2.95
CA GLN A 50 3.28 -9.10 4.11
C GLN A 50 4.53 -9.84 4.63
N GLU A 51 5.43 -10.27 3.74
CA GLU A 51 6.73 -10.84 4.10
C GLU A 51 7.65 -9.78 4.73
N PHE A 52 7.70 -8.58 4.14
CA PHE A 52 8.45 -7.44 4.71
C PHE A 52 7.94 -7.05 6.10
N LEU A 53 6.61 -7.05 6.29
CA LEU A 53 5.95 -6.80 7.57
C LEU A 53 5.99 -8.00 8.52
N ALA A 54 6.31 -9.20 8.07
CA ALA A 54 6.48 -10.36 8.94
C ALA A 54 7.91 -10.44 9.50
N ASP A 55 8.89 -9.96 8.73
CA ASP A 55 10.28 -9.78 9.18
C ASP A 55 10.45 -8.55 10.10
N ASP A 56 9.33 -7.86 10.36
CA ASP A 56 9.11 -6.76 11.30
C ASP A 56 9.23 -7.19 12.78
N SER A 57 10.36 -7.77 13.13
CA SER A 57 10.93 -7.56 14.47
C SER A 57 11.69 -6.21 14.54
N ARG A 58 11.81 -5.50 13.42
CA ARG A 58 12.68 -4.31 13.23
C ARG A 58 11.92 -2.99 13.05
N LEU A 59 10.65 -2.99 12.63
CA LEU A 59 9.83 -1.80 12.31
C LEU A 59 9.06 -1.32 13.57
N GLY A 60 9.00 -2.12 14.64
CA GLY A 60 8.40 -1.76 15.95
C GLY A 60 8.97 -0.48 16.61
N GLU A 61 10.17 -0.05 16.18
CA GLU A 61 10.82 1.18 16.63
C GLU A 61 10.73 2.34 15.61
N TRP A 62 10.57 2.06 14.31
CA TRP A 62 10.84 3.03 13.24
C TRP A 62 9.66 3.89 12.78
N VAL A 63 8.43 3.64 13.25
CA VAL A 63 7.25 4.28 12.63
C VAL A 63 6.62 5.39 13.48
N VAL A 64 6.93 5.46 14.77
CA VAL A 64 6.24 6.39 15.69
C VAL A 64 7.23 7.34 16.33
N ASN A 65 7.01 8.64 16.14
CA ASN A 65 7.76 9.69 16.85
C ASN A 65 7.78 9.36 18.36
N PRO A 66 8.95 9.35 19.02
CA PRO A 66 9.08 8.97 20.43
C PRO A 66 8.20 9.83 21.36
N GLU A 67 7.95 11.09 21.03
CA GLU A 67 7.05 11.96 21.79
C GLU A 67 5.58 11.50 21.69
N LEU A 68 5.15 11.04 20.52
CA LEU A 68 3.80 10.50 20.33
C LEU A 68 3.63 9.18 21.09
N ARG A 69 4.66 8.34 21.11
CA ARG A 69 4.65 7.10 21.91
C ARG A 69 4.45 7.43 23.39
N HIS A 70 5.23 8.37 23.92
CA HIS A 70 5.13 8.79 25.31
C HIS A 70 3.76 9.42 25.63
N LEU A 71 3.22 10.25 24.74
CA LEU A 71 1.89 10.82 24.88
C LEU A 71 0.81 9.73 24.96
N VAL A 72 0.86 8.73 24.08
CA VAL A 72 -0.08 7.60 24.08
C VAL A 72 0.01 6.80 25.38
N GLU A 73 1.21 6.58 25.91
CA GLU A 73 1.40 5.93 27.21
C GLU A 73 0.76 6.73 28.35
N LEU A 74 1.00 8.05 28.41
CA LEU A 74 0.38 8.94 29.40
C LEU A 74 -1.14 8.93 29.30
N LEU A 75 -1.70 8.93 28.09
CA LEU A 75 -3.15 8.83 27.88
C LEU A 75 -3.71 7.48 28.33
N ARG A 76 -2.97 6.39 28.11
CA ARG A 76 -3.34 5.05 28.56
C ARG A 76 -3.39 4.98 30.08
N VAL A 77 -2.39 5.54 30.76
CA VAL A 77 -2.35 5.64 32.23
C VAL A 77 -3.48 6.54 32.74
N ARG A 78 -3.73 7.69 32.12
CA ARG A 78 -4.86 8.55 32.49
C ARG A 78 -6.20 7.82 32.40
N ARG A 79 -6.38 7.02 31.34
CA ARG A 79 -7.60 6.22 31.12
C ARG A 79 -7.77 5.15 32.21
N THR A 80 -6.71 4.43 32.56
CA THR A 80 -6.78 3.41 33.63
C THR A 80 -7.03 4.05 34.99
N LEU A 81 -6.39 5.17 35.30
CA LEU A 81 -6.60 5.91 36.56
C LEU A 81 -8.05 6.39 36.70
N ARG A 82 -8.67 6.90 35.63
CA ARG A 82 -10.10 7.28 35.64
C ARG A 82 -11.04 6.09 35.88
N GLN A 83 -10.65 4.88 35.47
CA GLN A 83 -11.46 3.67 35.69
C GLN A 83 -11.34 3.17 37.12
N VAL A 84 -10.15 3.27 37.73
CA VAL A 84 -9.88 2.79 39.09
C VAL A 84 -10.34 3.80 40.15
N ILE A 85 -10.20 5.10 39.87
CA ILE A 85 -10.55 6.18 40.78
C ILE A 85 -11.63 7.04 40.11
N PRO A 86 -12.93 6.65 40.22
CA PRO A 86 -14.03 7.34 39.53
C PRO A 86 -14.34 8.73 40.09
N PHE A 87 -13.59 9.19 41.10
CA PHE A 87 -13.79 10.47 41.79
C PHE A 87 -12.61 11.44 41.59
N LEU A 88 -11.70 11.17 40.66
CA LEU A 88 -10.68 12.13 40.27
C LEU A 88 -11.38 13.29 39.51
N PRO A 89 -11.19 14.57 39.91
CA PRO A 89 -11.81 15.70 39.21
C PRO A 89 -11.42 15.80 37.73
#